data_AF-A0A961B5V5-F1
#
_entry.id   AF-A0A961B5V5-F1
#
_cell.length_a   1.000
_cell.length_b   1.000
_cell.length_c   1.000
_cell.angle_alpha   90.00
_cell.angle_beta   90.00
_cell.angle_gamma   90.00
#
_symmetry.space_group_name_H-M   'P 1'
#
loop_
_entity.id
_entity.type
_entity.pdbx_description
1 polymer ?
#
loop_
_entity_poly.entity_id
_entity_poly.type
_entity_poly.pdbx_seq_one_letter_code
_entity_poly.pdbx_strand_id
1 'polypeptide(L)'
;MKTLQILKAKLNQARQKRGVALITVLTIISLATILILTFFTLATTEQVASTNYSDGLQAQQVAEEAVNLVIRQIRLATSDPTLGWASQPGAIRTWKNGGTGKFDKGYKLYSDDLMVEANESSLSRADFGKLGGWDK
;
A
#
# COMPACT_ATOMS: atom_id res chain seq x y z
N MET A 1 -75.19 -32.63 -15.14
CA MET A 1 -74.58 -31.63 -14.22
C MET A 1 -73.35 -32.14 -13.45
N LYS A 2 -73.30 -33.38 -12.91
CA LYS A 2 -72.14 -33.92 -12.15
C LYS A 2 -70.80 -33.92 -12.91
N THR A 3 -70.79 -34.14 -14.22
CA THR A 3 -69.57 -34.17 -15.06
C THR A 3 -68.85 -32.82 -15.16
N LEU A 4 -69.59 -31.71 -15.19
CA LEU A 4 -69.01 -30.36 -15.23
C LEU A 4 -68.36 -29.95 -13.89
N GLN A 5 -68.87 -30.46 -12.76
CA GLN A 5 -68.26 -30.23 -11.45
C GLN A 5 -66.91 -30.96 -11.29
N ILE A 6 -66.81 -32.19 -11.80
CA ILE A 6 -65.57 -32.98 -11.76
C ILE A 6 -64.49 -32.32 -12.64
N LEU A 7 -64.86 -31.80 -13.81
CA LEU A 7 -63.91 -31.11 -14.69
C LEU A 7 -63.38 -29.81 -14.06
N LYS A 8 -64.27 -29.01 -13.45
CA LYS A 8 -63.90 -27.79 -12.71
C LYS A 8 -62.98 -28.10 -11.52
N ALA A 9 -63.27 -29.17 -10.76
CA ALA A 9 -62.42 -29.60 -9.64
C ALA A 9 -61.02 -30.03 -10.12
N LYS A 10 -60.93 -30.80 -11.21
CA LYS A 10 -59.64 -31.20 -11.81
C LYS A 10 -58.84 -30.00 -12.33
N LEU A 11 -59.50 -29.03 -12.98
CA LEU A 11 -58.87 -27.79 -13.44
C LEU A 11 -58.33 -26.95 -12.27
N ASN A 12 -59.09 -26.85 -11.17
CA ASN A 12 -58.65 -26.10 -9.99
C ASN A 12 -57.48 -26.80 -9.27
N GLN A 13 -57.50 -28.13 -9.21
CA GLN A 13 -56.40 -28.92 -8.62
C GLN A 13 -55.11 -28.81 -9.45
N ALA A 14 -55.20 -28.80 -10.77
CA ALA A 14 -54.06 -28.52 -11.66
C ALA A 14 -53.52 -27.10 -11.48
N ARG A 15 -54.40 -26.10 -11.31
CA ARG A 15 -54.01 -24.71 -11.03
C ARG A 15 -53.32 -24.57 -9.67
N GLN A 16 -53.78 -25.27 -8.63
CA GLN A 16 -53.12 -25.25 -7.32
C GLN A 16 -51.75 -25.95 -7.33
N LYS A 17 -51.62 -27.10 -8.01
CA LYS A 17 -50.32 -27.77 -8.17
C LYS A 17 -49.30 -26.91 -8.94
N ARG A 18 -49.75 -26.14 -9.93
CA ARG A 18 -48.90 -25.18 -10.66
C ARG A 18 -48.42 -24.02 -9.79
N GLY A 19 -49.28 -23.51 -8.90
CA GLY A 19 -48.89 -22.46 -7.94
C GLY A 19 -47.82 -22.93 -6.95
N VAL A 20 -47.98 -24.13 -6.38
CA VAL A 20 -47.00 -24.70 -5.43
C VAL A 20 -45.66 -24.98 -6.12
N ALA A 21 -45.66 -25.54 -7.33
CA ALA A 21 -44.43 -25.79 -8.09
C ALA A 21 -43.66 -24.50 -8.44
N LEU A 22 -44.36 -23.39 -8.68
CA LEU A 22 -43.72 -22.10 -8.92
C LEU A 22 -43.01 -21.59 -7.66
N ILE A 23 -43.67 -21.68 -6.50
CA ILE A 23 -43.11 -21.21 -5.23
C ILE A 23 -41.87 -22.04 -4.87
N THR A 24 -41.89 -23.36 -5.03
CA THR A 24 -40.72 -24.20 -4.70
C THR A 24 -39.53 -23.88 -5.59
N VAL A 25 -39.73 -23.71 -6.90
CA VAL A 25 -38.66 -23.31 -7.82
C VAL A 25 -38.11 -21.93 -7.46
N LEU A 26 -38.99 -20.97 -7.17
CA LEU A 26 -38.59 -19.64 -6.76
C LEU A 26 -37.75 -19.67 -5.47
N THR A 27 -38.14 -20.49 -4.48
CA THR A 27 -37.35 -20.63 -3.24
C THR A 27 -35.97 -21.21 -3.49
N ILE A 28 -35.86 -22.23 -4.35
CA ILE A 28 -34.56 -22.86 -4.68
C ILE A 28 -33.66 -21.87 -5.42
N ILE A 29 -34.21 -21.14 -6.41
CA ILE A 29 -33.46 -20.10 -7.14
C ILE A 29 -33.04 -18.99 -6.18
N SER A 30 -33.95 -18.52 -5.31
CA SER A 30 -33.64 -17.46 -4.35
C SER A 30 -32.48 -17.86 -3.42
N LEU A 31 -32.52 -19.08 -2.87
CA LEU A 31 -31.45 -19.60 -2.01
C LEU A 31 -30.12 -19.70 -2.77
N ALA A 32 -30.15 -20.19 -4.01
CA ALA A 32 -28.95 -20.25 -4.86
C ALA A 32 -28.38 -18.85 -5.14
N THR A 33 -29.23 -17.86 -5.44
CA THR A 33 -28.77 -16.48 -5.69
C THR A 33 -28.18 -15.83 -4.45
N ILE A 34 -28.74 -16.08 -3.27
CA ILE A 34 -28.19 -15.57 -2.00
C ILE A 34 -26.81 -16.18 -1.77
N LEU A 35 -26.66 -17.50 -1.92
CA LEU A 35 -25.36 -18.17 -1.77
C LEU A 35 -24.31 -17.59 -2.73
N ILE A 36 -24.66 -17.44 -4.00
CA ILE A 36 -23.77 -16.86 -5.01
C ILE A 36 -23.36 -15.44 -4.62
N LEU A 37 -24.32 -14.59 -4.22
CA LEU A 37 -24.04 -13.21 -3.82
C LEU A 37 -23.15 -13.16 -2.57
N THR A 38 -23.39 -14.02 -1.58
CA THR A 38 -22.54 -14.08 -0.38
C THR A 38 -21.12 -14.49 -0.71
N PHE A 39 -20.92 -15.45 -1.62
CA PHE A 39 -19.59 -15.85 -2.07
C PHE A 39 -18.87 -14.70 -2.78
N PHE A 40 -19.52 -14.01 -3.71
CA PHE A 40 -18.94 -12.84 -4.38
C PHE A 40 -18.61 -11.70 -3.42
N THR A 41 -19.49 -11.44 -2.45
CA THR A 41 -19.26 -10.41 -1.43
C THR A 41 -18.06 -10.76 -0.56
N LEU A 42 -17.94 -12.03 -0.15
CA LEU A 42 -16.82 -12.50 0.64
C LEU A 42 -15.50 -12.42 -0.14
N ALA A 43 -15.48 -12.92 -1.38
CA ALA A 43 -14.31 -12.86 -2.25
C ALA A 43 -13.84 -11.40 -2.49
N THR A 44 -14.78 -10.48 -2.69
CA THR A 44 -14.46 -9.05 -2.84
C THR A 44 -13.89 -8.47 -1.56
N THR A 45 -14.46 -8.84 -0.40
CA THR A 45 -14.00 -8.37 0.92
C THR A 45 -12.60 -8.88 1.22
N GLU A 46 -12.32 -10.16 0.95
CA GLU A 46 -10.99 -10.76 1.11
C GLU A 46 -9.97 -10.11 0.19
N GLN A 47 -10.34 -9.84 -1.06
CA GLN A 47 -9.46 -9.15 -2.00
C GLN A 47 -9.09 -7.75 -1.50
N VAL A 48 -10.06 -6.95 -1.07
CA VAL A 48 -9.83 -5.59 -0.54
C VAL A 48 -9.01 -5.64 0.76
N ALA A 49 -9.28 -6.61 1.63
CA ALA A 49 -8.49 -6.80 2.84
C ALA A 49 -7.03 -7.15 2.52
N SER A 50 -6.81 -8.02 1.53
CA SER A 50 -5.47 -8.41 1.08
C SER A 50 -4.71 -7.24 0.44
N THR A 51 -5.37 -6.41 -0.36
CA THR A 51 -4.71 -5.23 -0.95
C THR A 51 -4.34 -4.22 0.14
N ASN A 52 -5.27 -3.90 1.04
CA ASN A 52 -4.99 -2.96 2.14
C ASN A 52 -3.87 -3.46 3.05
N TYR A 53 -3.82 -4.77 3.31
CA TYR A 53 -2.74 -5.38 4.08
C TYR A 53 -1.39 -5.27 3.35
N SER A 54 -1.35 -5.59 2.05
CA SER A 54 -0.15 -5.47 1.22
C SER A 54 0.35 -4.02 1.15
N ASP A 55 -0.54 -3.07 0.93
CA ASP A 55 -0.21 -1.64 0.86
C ASP A 55 0.35 -1.14 2.20
N GLY A 56 -0.23 -1.60 3.32
CA GLY A 56 0.28 -1.31 4.67
C GLY A 56 1.68 -1.86 4.90
N LEU A 57 1.94 -3.11 4.49
CA LEU A 57 3.28 -3.70 4.56
C LEU A 57 4.28 -2.94 3.67
N GLN A 58 3.87 -2.56 2.46
CA GLN A 58 4.73 -1.80 1.56
C GLN A 58 5.09 -0.43 2.14
N ALA A 59 4.12 0.28 2.72
CA ALA A 59 4.37 1.55 3.39
C ALA A 59 5.34 1.39 4.58
N GLN A 60 5.19 0.33 5.37
CA GLN A 60 6.12 0.01 6.44
C GLN A 60 7.53 -0.28 5.92
N GLN A 61 7.65 -1.08 4.85
CA GLN A 61 8.94 -1.41 4.24
C GLN A 61 9.68 -0.15 3.75
N VAL A 62 8.98 0.76 3.06
CA VAL A 62 9.57 2.03 2.59
C VAL A 62 10.01 2.91 3.77
N ALA A 63 9.22 2.95 4.85
CA ALA A 63 9.58 3.70 6.05
C ALA A 63 10.84 3.12 6.74
N GLU A 64 10.92 1.80 6.87
CA GLU A 64 12.09 1.10 7.40
C GLU A 64 13.32 1.30 6.51
N GLU A 65 13.15 1.27 5.19
CA GLU A 65 14.23 1.53 4.24
C GLU A 65 14.80 2.95 4.41
N ALA A 66 13.93 3.96 4.53
CA ALA A 66 14.37 5.34 4.78
C ALA A 66 15.23 5.46 6.05
N VAL A 67 14.82 4.81 7.15
CA VAL A 67 15.60 4.79 8.40
C VAL A 67 16.93 4.06 8.21
N ASN A 68 16.92 2.90 7.55
CA ASN A 68 18.12 2.11 7.29
C ASN A 68 19.12 2.84 6.40
N LEU A 69 18.65 3.62 5.42
CA LEU A 69 19.49 4.50 4.61
C LEU A 69 20.20 5.53 5.48
N VAL A 70 19.50 6.21 6.37
CA VAL A 70 20.10 7.21 7.29
C VAL A 70 21.14 6.57 8.21
N ILE A 71 20.82 5.41 8.81
CA ILE A 71 21.77 4.67 9.66
C ILE A 71 23.03 4.31 8.88
N ARG A 72 22.89 3.86 7.63
CA ARG A 72 24.03 3.57 6.75
C ARG A 72 24.89 4.80 6.51
N GLN A 73 24.29 5.96 6.21
CA GLN A 73 25.03 7.20 5.99
C GLN A 73 25.81 7.63 7.24
N ILE A 74 25.19 7.54 8.42
CA ILE A 74 25.86 7.86 9.69
C ILE A 74 27.05 6.95 9.92
N ARG A 75 26.90 5.64 9.71
CA ARG A 75 28.00 4.69 9.85
C ARG A 75 29.15 5.00 8.88
N LEU A 76 28.85 5.24 7.60
CA LEU A 76 29.87 5.58 6.61
C LEU A 76 30.62 6.87 6.95
N ALA A 77 29.92 7.87 7.50
CA ALA A 77 30.53 9.13 7.88
C ALA A 77 31.41 9.05 9.14
N THR A 78 31.17 8.07 10.01
CA THR A 78 31.79 8.00 11.35
C THR A 78 32.71 6.80 11.55
N SER A 79 32.75 5.85 10.60
CA SER A 79 33.52 4.62 10.76
C SER A 79 35.03 4.78 10.56
N ASP A 80 35.47 5.81 9.83
CA ASP A 80 36.88 6.02 9.54
C ASP A 80 37.54 6.87 10.64
N PRO A 81 38.45 6.29 11.46
CA PRO A 81 39.11 7.00 12.54
C PRO A 81 40.15 8.03 12.04
N THR A 82 40.51 7.99 10.75
CA THR A 82 41.46 8.93 10.15
C THR A 82 40.81 10.23 9.71
N LEU A 83 39.47 10.31 9.74
CA LEU A 83 38.69 11.48 9.40
C LEU A 83 38.11 12.14 10.65
N GLY A 84 38.17 13.47 10.70
CA GLY A 84 37.34 14.25 11.62
C GLY A 84 35.92 14.34 11.07
N TRP A 85 34.90 14.28 11.91
CA TRP A 85 33.51 14.43 11.50
C TRP A 85 32.76 15.40 12.39
N ALA A 86 31.70 16.01 11.85
CA ALA A 86 30.81 16.89 12.56
C ALA A 86 29.40 16.76 11.98
N SER A 87 28.41 16.76 12.86
CA SER A 87 27.01 16.73 12.49
C SER A 87 26.51 18.15 12.17
N GLN A 88 25.64 18.23 11.18
CA GLN A 88 24.80 19.38 10.91
C GLN A 88 23.35 18.88 10.71
N PRO A 89 22.33 19.72 10.90
CA PRO A 89 20.97 19.35 10.54
C PRO A 89 20.92 18.84 9.09
N GLY A 90 20.40 17.61 8.90
CA GLY A 90 20.23 16.99 7.59
C GLY A 90 21.49 16.41 6.93
N ALA A 91 22.68 16.51 7.52
CA ALA A 91 23.90 15.93 6.92
C ALA A 91 25.05 15.73 7.94
N ILE A 92 26.01 14.86 7.62
CA ILE A 92 27.28 14.73 8.36
C ILE A 92 28.42 15.06 7.41
N ARG A 93 29.36 15.89 7.85
CA ARG A 93 30.55 16.26 7.08
C ARG A 93 31.77 15.57 7.66
N THR A 94 32.72 15.25 6.79
CA THR A 94 33.99 14.62 7.12
C THR A 94 35.15 15.42 6.56
N TRP A 95 36.26 15.44 7.29
CA TRP A 95 37.48 16.18 6.95
C TRP A 95 38.69 15.29 7.14
N LYS A 96 39.66 15.40 6.23
CA LYS A 96 40.93 14.68 6.35
C LYS A 96 41.76 15.26 7.48
N ASN A 97 42.28 14.41 8.36
CA ASN A 97 43.20 14.83 9.39
C ASN A 97 44.57 15.17 8.76
N GLY A 98 44.91 16.46 8.77
CA GLY A 98 46.19 16.99 8.32
C GLY A 98 46.13 18.50 8.08
N GLY A 99 46.96 19.26 8.80
CA GLY A 99 47.38 20.67 8.63
C GLY A 99 46.33 21.76 8.40
N THR A 100 45.45 21.58 7.42
CA THR A 100 44.43 22.53 6.96
C THR A 100 43.00 21.98 7.06
N GLY A 101 42.81 20.71 7.45
CA GLY A 101 41.48 20.11 7.64
C GLY A 101 40.63 20.18 6.38
N LYS A 102 41.12 19.60 5.27
CA LYS A 102 40.40 19.64 3.99
C LYS A 102 39.11 18.83 4.05
N PHE A 103 38.02 19.39 3.55
CA PHE A 103 36.76 18.68 3.34
C PHE A 103 36.99 17.42 2.52
N ASP A 104 36.45 16.29 2.98
CA ASP A 104 36.49 15.02 2.25
C ASP A 104 35.14 14.75 1.58
N LYS A 105 34.11 14.52 2.40
CA LYS A 105 32.77 14.18 1.93
C LYS A 105 31.71 14.71 2.88
N GLY A 106 30.51 14.91 2.36
CA GLY A 106 29.31 15.05 3.18
C GLY A 106 28.23 14.06 2.80
N TYR A 107 27.60 13.53 3.84
CA TYR A 107 26.61 12.47 3.79
C TYR A 107 25.26 13.07 4.14
N LYS A 108 24.32 13.07 3.19
CA LYS A 108 22.94 13.55 3.41
C LYS A 108 22.16 12.56 4.26
N LEU A 109 21.36 13.05 5.20
CA LEU A 109 20.53 12.24 6.10
C LEU A 109 19.05 12.23 5.67
N TYR A 110 18.82 12.46 4.39
CA TYR A 110 17.52 12.44 3.72
C TYR A 110 17.72 11.87 2.31
N SER A 111 16.69 11.29 1.71
CA SER A 111 16.78 10.74 0.35
C SER A 111 17.02 11.83 -0.69
N ASP A 112 18.03 11.65 -1.53
CA ASP A 112 18.36 12.47 -2.69
C ASP A 112 19.02 11.57 -3.75
N ASP A 113 19.05 12.00 -5.01
CA ASP A 113 19.71 11.28 -6.12
C ASP A 113 21.19 11.05 -5.82
N LEU A 114 21.83 12.01 -5.13
CA LEU A 114 23.20 11.95 -4.68
C LEU A 114 23.28 12.15 -3.16
N MET A 115 23.36 11.03 -2.44
CA MET A 115 23.42 11.01 -0.97
C MET A 115 24.79 11.38 -0.40
N VAL A 116 25.85 11.33 -1.20
CA VAL A 116 27.22 11.61 -0.78
C VAL A 116 27.85 12.61 -1.73
N GLU A 117 28.29 13.73 -1.18
CA GLU A 117 28.83 14.87 -1.92
C GLU A 117 30.32 15.01 -1.65
N ALA A 118 31.11 15.16 -2.72
CA ALA A 118 32.55 15.39 -2.64
C ALA A 118 32.91 16.88 -2.52
N ASN A 119 31.94 17.78 -2.71
CA ASN A 119 32.13 19.23 -2.63
C ASN A 119 31.35 19.83 -1.46
N GLU A 120 31.96 20.72 -0.70
CA GLU A 120 31.30 21.33 0.46
C GLU A 120 30.14 22.27 0.04
N SER A 121 30.27 22.93 -1.11
CA SER A 121 29.28 23.89 -1.60
C SER A 121 27.96 23.26 -2.04
N SER A 122 27.93 21.97 -2.41
CA SER A 122 26.69 21.31 -2.81
C SER A 122 25.75 21.11 -1.63
N LEU A 123 26.28 20.86 -0.43
CA LEU A 123 25.53 20.59 0.81
C LEU A 123 24.90 21.83 1.48
N SER A 124 25.16 23.05 0.97
CA SER A 124 24.82 24.30 1.69
C SER A 124 24.01 25.30 0.88
N ARG A 125 24.14 25.35 -0.45
CA ARG A 125 23.42 26.32 -1.29
C ARG A 125 22.75 25.70 -2.51
N ALA A 126 23.33 24.66 -3.09
CA ALA A 126 22.75 23.99 -4.26
C ALA A 126 21.51 23.17 -3.90
N ASP A 127 21.52 22.48 -2.76
CA ASP A 127 20.39 21.64 -2.32
C ASP A 127 19.12 22.46 -2.02
N PHE A 128 19.25 23.62 -1.37
CA PHE A 128 18.09 24.50 -1.11
C PHE A 128 17.49 25.10 -2.39
N GLY A 129 18.30 25.28 -3.43
CA GLY A 129 17.83 25.76 -4.73
C GLY A 129 16.88 24.78 -5.42
N LYS A 130 17.03 23.47 -5.17
CA LYS A 130 16.13 22.43 -5.70
C LYS A 130 14.73 22.45 -5.06
N LEU A 131 14.61 22.95 -3.84
CA LEU A 131 13.31 23.10 -3.16
C LEU A 131 12.40 24.12 -3.84
N GLY A 132 12.95 25.06 -4.61
CA GLY A 132 12.15 26.00 -5.42
C GLY A 132 11.39 25.36 -6.57
N GLY A 133 11.70 24.10 -6.91
CA GLY A 133 10.96 23.30 -7.89
C GLY A 133 9.86 22.42 -7.28
N TRP A 134 9.68 22.45 -5.96
CA TRP A 134 8.65 21.67 -5.25
C TRP A 134 7.28 22.39 -5.20
N ASP A 135 7.12 23.49 -5.94
CA ASP A 135 5.84 24.15 -6.22
C ASP A 135 5.58 24.17 -7.73
N LYS A 136 4.88 23.15 -8.25
CA LYS A 136 3.41 23.14 -8.39
C LYS A 136 2.90 21.71 -8.48
#